data_AF-A0A7S2NYR5-F1
#
_entry.id   AF-A0A7S2NYR5-F1
#
_cell.length_a   1.000
_cell.length_b   1.000
_cell.length_c   1.000
_cell.angle_alpha   90.00
_cell.angle_beta   90.00
_cell.angle_gamma   90.00
#
_symmetry.space_group_name_H-M   'P 1'
#
loop_
_entity.id
_entity.type
_entity.pdbx_description
1 polymer ?
#
loop_
_entity_poly.entity_id
_entity_poly.type
_entity_poly.pdbx_seq_one_letter_code
_entity_poly.pdbx_strand_id
1 'polypeptide(L)'
;MFWKRFTVTMEVVISKLFPAGFFWQSAGSLCGLSSETLGFALCTGLGEASGVFFGHVLYQLYKAGGSFKSKDNSAEVFQTAAFLATGTICSGTSWQPVVNFLQSFGLSFIGVFVGTWIMCTYAFNFGLRMARNLYSENMKHVEEPTWLNSKSDFALSITIGGATAFFVGTDTSYLPDENFLIHLVGVYDDYSVFYGAFLAGCSTALGFAVAQTLFNISYPTGKCWID
;
A
#
# COMPACT_ATOMS: atom_id res chain seq x y z
N MET A 1 -0.54 -0.33 -25.91
CA MET A 1 -1.32 -0.22 -24.65
C MET A 1 -0.78 -1.12 -23.54
N PHE A 2 -0.45 -2.39 -23.82
CA PHE A 2 0.17 -3.32 -22.86
C PHE A 2 1.39 -2.75 -22.11
N TRP A 3 2.41 -2.25 -22.83
CA TRP A 3 3.60 -1.65 -22.21
C TRP A 3 3.32 -0.41 -21.35
N LYS A 4 2.28 0.36 -21.68
CA LYS A 4 1.86 1.53 -20.88
C LYS A 4 1.48 1.11 -19.46
N ARG A 5 0.79 -0.04 -19.29
CA ARG A 5 0.42 -0.56 -17.97
C ARG A 5 1.64 -0.84 -17.10
N PHE A 6 2.70 -1.41 -17.67
CA PHE A 6 3.95 -1.66 -16.93
C PHE A 6 4.67 -0.37 -16.57
N THR A 7 4.68 0.62 -17.47
CA THR A 7 5.18 1.96 -17.13
C THR A 7 4.43 2.53 -15.94
N VAL A 8 3.09 2.57 -15.99
CA VAL A 8 2.27 3.08 -14.89
C VAL A 8 2.48 2.26 -13.62
N THR A 9 2.59 0.93 -13.72
CA THR A 9 2.90 0.04 -12.58
C THR A 9 4.18 0.49 -11.88
N MET A 10 5.25 0.75 -12.63
CA MET A 10 6.51 1.26 -12.07
C MET A 10 6.35 2.66 -11.46
N GLU A 11 5.54 3.53 -12.06
CA GLU A 11 5.23 4.82 -11.45
C GLU A 11 4.54 4.64 -10.09
N VAL A 12 3.56 3.74 -9.98
CA VAL A 12 2.89 3.45 -8.71
C VAL A 12 3.86 2.85 -7.69
N VAL A 13 4.72 1.90 -8.11
CA VAL A 13 5.73 1.29 -7.25
C VAL A 13 6.64 2.35 -6.60
N ILE A 14 7.22 3.23 -7.42
CA ILE A 14 8.18 4.24 -6.97
C ILE A 14 7.49 5.35 -6.18
N SER A 15 6.35 5.82 -6.66
CA SER A 15 5.68 6.99 -6.06
C SER A 15 4.83 6.67 -4.85
N LYS A 16 4.41 5.42 -4.64
CA LYS A 16 3.42 5.09 -3.61
C LYS A 16 3.82 3.86 -2.79
N LEU A 17 4.04 2.71 -3.42
CA LEU A 17 4.19 1.46 -2.68
C LEU A 17 5.50 1.36 -1.90
N PHE A 18 6.63 1.73 -2.52
CA PHE A 18 7.89 1.76 -1.79
C PHE A 18 7.83 2.76 -0.62
N PRO A 19 7.39 4.02 -0.82
CA PRO A 19 7.16 4.96 0.28
C PRO A 19 6.20 4.44 1.36
N ALA A 20 5.14 3.73 0.98
CA ALA A 20 4.17 3.14 1.90
C ALA A 20 4.86 2.22 2.93
N GLY A 21 5.56 1.20 2.44
CA GLY A 21 6.28 0.25 3.30
C GLY A 21 7.41 0.89 4.09
N PHE A 22 8.17 1.80 3.45
CA PHE A 22 9.25 2.53 4.11
C PHE A 22 8.76 3.34 5.31
N PHE A 23 7.70 4.13 5.12
CA PHE A 23 7.18 4.99 6.19
C PHE A 23 6.36 4.21 7.22
N TRP A 24 5.69 3.12 6.84
CA TRP A 24 5.05 2.22 7.81
C TRP A 24 6.09 1.68 8.79
N GLN A 25 7.19 1.12 8.28
CA GLN A 25 8.25 0.54 9.12
C GLN A 25 8.99 1.61 9.91
N SER A 26 9.29 2.76 9.30
CA SER A 26 9.93 3.88 10.00
C SER A 26 9.07 4.36 11.16
N ALA A 27 7.76 4.53 10.96
CA ALA A 27 6.84 4.95 12.01
C ALA A 27 6.77 3.92 13.15
N GLY A 28 6.65 2.63 12.81
CA GLY A 28 6.66 1.54 13.79
C GLY A 28 7.91 1.53 14.65
N SER A 29 9.09 1.62 14.03
CA SER A 29 10.37 1.64 14.74
C SER A 29 10.59 2.90 15.60
N LEU A 30 10.05 4.05 15.19
CA LEU A 30 10.27 5.33 15.89
C LEU A 30 9.23 5.63 16.97
N CYS A 31 8.06 4.99 16.95
CA CYS A 31 6.98 5.31 17.88
C CYS A 31 7.21 4.80 19.31
N GLY A 32 8.09 3.79 19.49
CA GLY A 32 8.40 3.20 20.79
C GLY A 32 7.22 2.47 21.45
N LEU A 33 6.20 2.09 20.67
CA LEU A 33 5.03 1.35 21.14
C LEU A 33 5.17 -0.13 20.81
N SER A 34 4.58 -1.00 21.65
CA SER A 34 4.51 -2.43 21.36
C SER A 34 3.59 -2.70 20.16
N SER A 35 3.98 -3.66 19.31
CA SER A 35 3.23 -4.11 18.12
C SER A 35 1.85 -4.69 18.44
N GLU A 36 1.57 -5.02 19.70
CA GLU A 36 0.27 -5.51 20.15
C GLU A 36 -0.73 -4.38 20.47
N THR A 37 -0.29 -3.12 20.42
CA THR A 37 -1.12 -1.99 20.84
C THR A 37 -1.83 -1.30 19.67
N LEU A 38 -3.03 -0.77 19.95
CA LEU A 38 -3.74 0.09 18.99
C LEU A 38 -2.90 1.34 18.61
N GLY A 39 -2.09 1.85 19.54
CA GLY A 39 -1.22 2.99 19.27
C GLY A 39 -0.17 2.69 18.20
N PHE A 40 0.45 1.50 18.23
CA PHE A 40 1.38 1.07 17.19
C PHE A 40 0.68 0.93 15.83
N ALA A 41 -0.49 0.28 15.82
CA ALA A 41 -1.31 0.14 14.62
C ALA A 41 -1.65 1.51 13.99
N LEU A 42 -2.13 2.46 14.80
CA LEU A 42 -2.43 3.82 14.31
C LEU A 42 -1.17 4.54 13.82
N CYS A 43 -0.06 4.43 14.53
CA CYS A 43 1.18 5.11 14.16
C CYS A 43 1.71 4.62 12.81
N THR A 44 1.75 3.30 12.63
CA THR A 44 2.19 2.69 11.38
C THR A 44 1.25 2.98 10.22
N GLY A 45 -0.07 2.94 10.43
CA GLY A 45 -1.07 3.35 9.43
C GLY A 45 -0.94 4.82 9.00
N LEU A 46 -0.66 5.73 9.94
CA LEU A 46 -0.37 7.14 9.63
C LEU A 46 0.97 7.30 8.89
N GLY A 47 1.96 6.48 9.23
CA GLY A 47 3.23 6.37 8.51
C GLY A 47 2.99 6.01 7.04
N GLU A 48 2.29 4.90 6.78
CA GLU A 48 1.95 4.45 5.42
C GLU A 48 1.22 5.52 4.62
N ALA A 49 0.18 6.12 5.20
CA ALA A 49 -0.60 7.18 4.58
C ALA A 49 0.26 8.41 4.24
N SER A 50 1.19 8.78 5.12
CA SER A 50 2.15 9.85 4.87
C SER A 50 3.10 9.49 3.72
N GLY A 51 3.62 8.26 3.70
CA GLY A 51 4.48 7.76 2.62
C GLY A 51 3.79 7.83 1.26
N VAL A 52 2.55 7.38 1.17
CA VAL A 52 1.74 7.41 -0.06
C VAL A 52 1.44 8.84 -0.50
N PHE A 53 1.03 9.69 0.45
CA PHE A 53 0.70 11.08 0.15
C PHE A 53 1.92 11.84 -0.37
N PHE A 54 3.01 11.86 0.40
CA PHE A 54 4.21 12.60 0.03
C PHE A 54 4.91 11.99 -1.18
N GLY A 55 4.97 10.65 -1.27
CA GLY A 55 5.53 9.98 -2.42
C GLY A 55 4.80 10.36 -3.72
N HIS A 56 3.46 10.39 -3.70
CA HIS A 56 2.68 10.79 -4.87
C HIS A 56 2.93 12.25 -5.25
N VAL A 57 2.85 13.17 -4.28
CA VAL A 57 3.04 14.61 -4.50
C VAL A 57 4.45 14.89 -5.03
N LEU A 58 5.49 14.35 -4.40
CA LEU A 58 6.88 14.56 -4.79
C LEU A 58 7.17 14.00 -6.19
N TYR A 59 6.65 12.81 -6.50
CA TYR A 59 6.82 12.22 -7.82
C TYR A 59 6.15 13.05 -8.91
N GLN A 60 4.93 13.55 -8.67
CA GLN A 60 4.23 14.40 -9.63
C GLN A 60 4.88 15.77 -9.77
N LEU A 61 5.40 16.35 -8.69
CA LEU A 61 6.18 17.58 -8.73
C LEU A 61 7.47 17.40 -9.56
N TYR A 62 8.16 16.27 -9.41
CA TYR A 62 9.31 15.91 -10.22
C TYR A 62 8.94 15.78 -11.71
N LYS A 63 7.87 15.04 -12.03
CA LYS A 63 7.35 14.93 -13.41
C LYS A 63 6.93 16.28 -14.02
N ALA A 64 6.52 17.23 -13.19
CA ALA A 64 6.18 18.57 -13.60
C ALA A 64 7.40 19.51 -13.79
N GLY A 65 8.63 19.02 -13.56
CA GLY A 65 9.85 19.84 -13.69
C GLY A 65 10.06 20.79 -12.51
N GLY A 66 9.53 20.44 -11.32
CA GLY A 66 9.73 21.20 -10.08
C GLY A 66 8.66 22.26 -9.79
N SER A 67 7.66 22.46 -10.64
CA SER A 67 6.50 23.30 -10.33
C SER A 67 5.23 22.87 -11.07
N PHE A 68 4.07 22.98 -10.40
CA PHE A 68 2.78 22.71 -11.04
C PHE A 68 2.37 23.87 -11.95
N LYS A 69 1.94 23.55 -13.17
CA LYS A 69 1.61 24.55 -14.21
C LYS A 69 0.35 25.36 -13.91
N SER A 70 -0.52 24.87 -13.03
CA SER A 70 -1.75 25.53 -12.63
C SER A 70 -2.21 25.09 -11.25
N LYS A 71 -3.06 25.92 -10.62
CA LYS A 71 -3.74 25.57 -9.36
C LYS A 71 -4.59 24.30 -9.51
N ASP A 72 -5.18 24.12 -10.68
CA ASP A 72 -6.01 22.95 -10.97
C ASP A 72 -5.19 21.66 -10.97
N ASN A 73 -4.03 21.68 -11.61
CA ASN A 73 -3.11 20.55 -11.67
C ASN A 73 -2.56 20.20 -10.27
N SER A 74 -2.22 21.20 -9.45
CA SER A 74 -1.85 20.95 -8.06
C SER A 74 -3.00 20.35 -7.25
N ALA A 75 -4.23 20.85 -7.45
CA ALA A 75 -5.39 20.36 -6.72
C ALA A 75 -5.69 18.89 -7.05
N GLU A 76 -5.57 18.49 -8.32
CA GLU A 76 -5.70 17.08 -8.75
C GLU A 76 -4.71 16.18 -8.02
N VAL A 77 -3.44 16.58 -7.98
CA VAL A 77 -2.37 15.82 -7.33
C VAL A 77 -2.63 15.67 -5.82
N PHE A 78 -2.96 16.77 -5.14
CA PHE A 78 -3.21 16.73 -3.69
C PHE A 78 -4.48 15.95 -3.33
N GLN A 79 -5.55 16.09 -4.11
CA GLN A 79 -6.81 15.36 -3.88
C GLN A 79 -6.64 13.86 -4.15
N THR A 80 -5.91 13.50 -5.21
CA THR A 80 -5.55 12.10 -5.47
C THR A 80 -4.66 11.52 -4.37
N ALA A 81 -3.67 12.28 -3.90
CA ALA A 81 -2.83 11.88 -2.77
C ALA A 81 -3.65 11.63 -1.50
N ALA A 82 -4.56 12.54 -1.15
CA ALA A 82 -5.43 12.41 0.01
C ALA A 82 -6.38 11.20 -0.12
N PHE A 83 -6.99 11.03 -1.28
CA PHE A 83 -7.87 9.88 -1.57
C PHE A 83 -7.16 8.54 -1.35
N LEU A 84 -5.97 8.38 -1.92
CA LEU A 84 -5.18 7.15 -1.78
C LEU A 84 -4.63 6.96 -0.36
N ALA A 85 -4.19 8.03 0.28
CA ALA A 85 -3.70 8.01 1.66
C ALA A 85 -4.77 7.52 2.65
N THR A 86 -6.03 7.89 2.43
CA THR A 86 -7.17 7.39 3.21
C THR A 86 -7.49 5.91 2.95
N GLY A 87 -7.18 5.39 1.77
CA GLY A 87 -7.16 3.93 1.57
C GLY A 87 -6.08 3.27 2.43
N THR A 88 -4.86 3.80 2.37
CA THR A 88 -3.69 3.19 3.04
C THR A 88 -3.69 3.33 4.56
N ILE A 89 -4.31 4.37 5.14
CA ILE A 89 -4.43 4.47 6.59
C ILE A 89 -5.24 3.28 7.14
N CYS A 90 -6.29 2.86 6.43
CA CYS A 90 -7.11 1.72 6.83
C CYS A 90 -6.35 0.40 6.70
N SER A 91 -5.67 0.13 5.58
CA SER A 91 -4.87 -1.09 5.43
C SER A 91 -3.66 -1.12 6.35
N GLY A 92 -2.91 -0.02 6.46
CA GLY A 92 -1.72 0.08 7.29
C GLY A 92 -2.01 -0.06 8.78
N THR A 93 -3.11 0.55 9.26
CA THR A 93 -3.59 0.37 10.64
C THR A 93 -4.04 -1.06 10.89
N SER A 94 -4.64 -1.71 9.90
CA SER A 94 -5.16 -3.07 10.05
C SER A 94 -4.07 -4.14 9.98
N TRP A 95 -2.92 -3.84 9.37
CA TRP A 95 -1.91 -4.84 9.03
C TRP A 95 -1.40 -5.62 10.25
N GLN A 96 -0.86 -4.94 11.27
CA GLN A 96 -0.31 -5.60 12.45
C GLN A 96 -1.40 -6.37 13.24
N PRO A 97 -2.58 -5.79 13.53
CA PRO A 97 -3.68 -6.54 14.15
C PRO A 97 -4.09 -7.79 13.36
N VAL A 98 -4.14 -7.72 12.03
CA VAL A 98 -4.48 -8.87 11.17
C VAL A 98 -3.43 -9.96 11.25
N VAL A 99 -2.14 -9.61 11.13
CA VAL A 99 -1.03 -10.56 11.24
C VAL A 99 -1.05 -11.24 12.62
N ASN A 100 -1.13 -10.47 13.70
CA ASN A 100 -1.20 -11.00 15.07
C ASN A 100 -2.39 -11.94 15.25
N PHE A 101 -3.57 -11.54 14.74
CA PHE A 101 -4.78 -12.37 14.83
C PHE A 101 -4.60 -13.70 14.10
N LEU A 102 -4.08 -13.69 12.87
CA LEU A 102 -3.87 -14.90 12.08
C LEU A 102 -2.79 -15.81 12.69
N GLN A 103 -1.72 -15.22 13.24
CA GLN A 103 -0.70 -15.94 14.00
C GLN A 103 -1.25 -16.57 15.28
N SER A 104 -2.22 -15.92 15.96
CA SER A 104 -2.84 -16.46 17.17
C SER A 104 -3.60 -17.78 16.94
N PHE A 105 -4.01 -18.08 15.69
CA PHE A 105 -4.59 -19.37 15.30
C PHE A 105 -3.54 -20.44 14.96
N GLY A 106 -2.25 -20.13 15.07
CA GLY A 106 -1.17 -21.04 14.67
C GLY A 106 -1.12 -21.30 13.17
N LEU A 107 -1.55 -20.34 12.35
CA LEU A 107 -1.47 -20.46 10.90
C LEU A 107 0.00 -20.42 10.43
N SER A 108 0.30 -21.24 9.42
CA SER A 108 1.59 -21.20 8.73
C SER A 108 1.81 -19.86 8.02
N PHE A 109 3.05 -19.60 7.60
CA PHE A 109 3.38 -18.40 6.84
C PHE A 109 2.44 -18.17 5.65
N ILE A 110 2.14 -19.21 4.86
CA ILE A 110 1.21 -19.10 3.73
C ILE A 110 -0.22 -18.76 4.18
N GLY A 111 -0.66 -19.31 5.32
CA GLY A 111 -1.97 -18.97 5.90
C GLY A 111 -2.06 -17.51 6.30
N VAL A 112 -1.02 -16.98 6.97
CA VAL A 112 -0.95 -15.56 7.34
C VAL A 112 -0.80 -14.68 6.11
N PHE A 113 0.05 -15.04 5.16
CA PHE A 113 0.24 -14.33 3.90
C PHE A 113 -1.09 -14.16 3.13
N VAL A 114 -1.84 -15.25 2.92
CA VAL A 114 -3.12 -15.22 2.21
C VAL A 114 -4.20 -14.49 3.02
N GLY A 115 -4.26 -14.74 4.34
CA GLY A 115 -5.19 -14.05 5.22
C GLY A 115 -4.97 -12.53 5.22
N THR A 116 -3.72 -12.10 5.34
CA THR A 116 -3.32 -10.68 5.27
C THR A 116 -3.66 -10.09 3.90
N TRP A 117 -3.44 -10.82 2.79
CA TRP A 117 -3.88 -10.37 1.46
C TRP A 117 -5.36 -10.00 1.48
N ILE A 118 -6.23 -10.95 1.87
CA ILE A 118 -7.68 -10.79 1.80
C ILE A 118 -8.13 -9.65 2.73
N MET A 119 -7.69 -9.68 3.99
CA MET A 119 -8.16 -8.72 5.01
C MET A 119 -7.70 -7.30 4.69
N CYS A 120 -6.44 -7.11 4.26
CA CYS A 120 -5.94 -5.79 3.88
C CYS A 120 -6.54 -5.30 2.55
N THR A 121 -6.92 -6.18 1.61
CA THR A 121 -7.72 -5.79 0.43
C THR A 121 -9.04 -5.15 0.86
N TYR A 122 -9.76 -5.76 1.80
CA TYR A 122 -11.03 -5.20 2.28
C TYR A 122 -10.82 -3.91 3.09
N ALA A 123 -9.79 -3.85 3.94
CA ALA A 123 -9.48 -2.64 4.71
C ALA A 123 -9.13 -1.45 3.80
N PHE A 124 -8.28 -1.66 2.79
CA PHE A 124 -7.95 -0.62 1.82
C PHE A 124 -9.18 -0.18 1.00
N ASN A 125 -9.98 -1.14 0.52
CA ASN A 125 -11.20 -0.84 -0.22
C ASN A 125 -12.17 0.02 0.60
N PHE A 126 -12.38 -0.37 1.87
CA PHE A 126 -13.21 0.38 2.81
C PHE A 126 -12.73 1.83 2.94
N GLY A 127 -11.41 2.06 3.08
CA GLY A 127 -10.83 3.40 3.12
C GLY A 127 -11.11 4.21 1.85
N LEU A 128 -10.97 3.62 0.65
CA LEU A 128 -11.33 4.30 -0.60
C LEU A 128 -12.83 4.63 -0.65
N ARG A 129 -13.71 3.71 -0.22
CA ARG A 129 -15.15 3.96 -0.20
C ARG A 129 -15.50 5.09 0.77
N MET A 130 -14.90 5.13 1.95
CA MET A 130 -15.05 6.24 2.88
C MET A 130 -14.57 7.54 2.24
N ALA A 131 -13.39 7.55 1.62
CA ALA A 131 -12.83 8.74 0.99
C ALA A 131 -13.74 9.29 -0.12
N ARG A 132 -14.33 8.44 -0.97
CA ARG A 132 -15.31 8.89 -1.97
C ARG A 132 -16.51 9.57 -1.33
N ASN A 133 -17.10 8.97 -0.29
CA ASN A 133 -18.27 9.54 0.39
C ASN A 133 -17.95 10.85 1.12
N LEU A 134 -16.74 10.99 1.68
CA LEU A 134 -16.37 12.17 2.46
C LEU A 134 -15.84 13.32 1.61
N TYR A 135 -15.15 13.02 0.51
CA TYR A 135 -14.38 14.01 -0.24
C TYR A 135 -15.09 14.49 -1.50
N SER A 136 -15.97 13.70 -2.12
CA SER A 136 -16.51 14.03 -3.46
C SER A 136 -17.27 15.36 -3.54
N GLU A 137 -17.89 15.80 -2.44
CA GLU A 137 -18.61 17.09 -2.41
C GLU A 137 -17.66 18.30 -2.50
N ASN A 138 -16.44 18.18 -1.94
CA ASN A 138 -15.51 19.31 -1.78
C ASN A 138 -14.20 19.16 -2.57
N MET A 139 -13.89 17.95 -3.04
CA MET A 139 -12.71 17.61 -3.83
C MET A 139 -13.15 17.17 -5.22
N LYS A 140 -13.20 18.13 -6.16
CA LYS A 140 -13.68 17.90 -7.55
C LYS A 140 -12.96 16.79 -8.33
N HIS A 141 -11.77 16.40 -7.92
CA HIS A 141 -10.98 15.32 -8.54
C HIS A 141 -11.17 13.96 -7.83
N VAL A 142 -12.05 13.90 -6.82
CA VAL A 142 -12.52 12.66 -6.19
C VAL A 142 -13.96 12.42 -6.64
N GLU A 143 -14.16 11.44 -7.52
CA GLU A 143 -15.50 11.11 -7.99
C GLU A 143 -16.38 10.52 -6.88
N GLU A 144 -17.66 10.88 -6.92
CA GLU A 144 -18.72 10.27 -6.10
C GLU A 144 -18.73 8.73 -6.20
N PRO A 145 -19.18 8.03 -5.17
CA PRO A 145 -19.25 6.58 -5.18
C PRO A 145 -20.24 6.07 -6.26
N THR A 146 -19.73 5.34 -7.25
CA THR A 146 -20.54 4.68 -8.29
C THR A 146 -20.24 3.19 -8.34
N TRP A 147 -21.10 2.40 -8.99
CA TRP A 147 -20.81 0.99 -9.23
C TRP A 147 -19.56 0.77 -10.10
N LEU A 148 -19.34 1.66 -11.07
CA LEU A 148 -18.22 1.55 -12.00
C LEU A 148 -16.89 1.76 -11.26
N ASN A 149 -16.78 2.84 -10.48
CA ASN A 149 -15.57 3.06 -9.69
C ASN A 149 -15.41 2.07 -8.53
N SER A 150 -16.50 1.50 -7.97
CA SER A 150 -16.39 0.40 -7.00
C SER A 150 -15.62 -0.81 -7.56
N LYS A 151 -15.84 -1.16 -8.83
CA LYS A 151 -15.13 -2.28 -9.47
C LYS A 151 -13.64 -1.97 -9.63
N SER A 152 -13.31 -0.77 -10.09
CA SER A 152 -11.93 -0.33 -10.23
C SER A 152 -11.22 -0.20 -8.88
N ASP A 153 -11.89 0.37 -7.88
CA ASP A 153 -11.39 0.48 -6.50
C ASP A 153 -11.10 -0.91 -5.94
N PHE A 154 -12.01 -1.88 -6.12
CA PHE A 154 -11.81 -3.24 -5.63
C PHE A 154 -10.67 -3.95 -6.37
N ALA A 155 -10.56 -3.79 -7.68
CA ALA A 155 -9.43 -4.32 -8.46
C ALA A 155 -8.09 -3.74 -7.99
N LEU A 156 -8.00 -2.42 -7.76
CA LEU A 156 -6.85 -1.78 -7.14
C LEU A 156 -6.58 -2.37 -5.74
N SER A 157 -7.61 -2.52 -4.92
CA SER A 157 -7.51 -3.05 -3.55
C SER A 157 -6.96 -4.47 -3.50
N ILE A 158 -7.26 -5.32 -4.50
CA ILE A 158 -6.67 -6.66 -4.61
C ILE A 158 -5.16 -6.56 -4.81
N THR A 159 -4.69 -5.64 -5.63
CA THR A 159 -3.24 -5.45 -5.88
C THR A 159 -2.51 -4.83 -4.70
N ILE A 160 -3.18 -3.96 -3.94
CA ILE A 160 -2.67 -3.48 -2.63
C ILE A 160 -2.62 -4.62 -1.61
N GLY A 161 -3.62 -5.50 -1.57
CA GLY A 161 -3.59 -6.71 -0.74
C GLY A 161 -2.37 -7.59 -1.03
N GLY A 162 -1.97 -7.70 -2.31
CA GLY A 162 -0.73 -8.38 -2.70
C GLY A 162 0.51 -7.70 -2.13
N ALA A 163 0.57 -6.37 -2.13
CA ALA A 163 1.64 -5.60 -1.50
C ALA A 163 1.73 -5.88 0.01
N THR A 164 0.60 -5.84 0.71
CA THR A 164 0.53 -6.09 2.16
C THR A 164 0.83 -7.53 2.53
N ALA A 165 0.51 -8.49 1.66
CA ALA A 165 0.85 -9.90 1.86
C ALA A 165 2.36 -10.13 1.76
N PHE A 166 3.02 -9.55 0.76
CA PHE A 166 4.49 -9.62 0.66
C PHE A 166 5.18 -8.92 1.83
N PHE A 167 4.54 -7.93 2.44
CA PHE A 167 5.06 -7.32 3.65
C PHE A 167 5.14 -8.30 4.82
N VAL A 168 4.30 -9.34 4.89
CA VAL A 168 4.46 -10.44 5.87
C VAL A 168 5.83 -11.14 5.72
N GLY A 169 6.42 -11.10 4.53
CA GLY A 169 7.77 -11.60 4.28
C GLY A 169 8.87 -10.92 5.10
N THR A 170 8.62 -9.74 5.68
CA THR A 170 9.58 -9.07 6.57
C THR A 170 9.61 -9.66 7.97
N ASP A 171 8.58 -10.43 8.36
CA ASP A 171 8.45 -11.04 9.69
C ASP A 171 9.39 -12.24 9.84
N THR A 172 10.33 -12.11 10.78
CA THR A 172 11.35 -13.11 11.12
C THR A 172 10.86 -14.16 12.11
N SER A 173 9.60 -14.07 12.58
CA SER A 173 8.98 -15.07 13.46
C SER A 173 8.81 -16.43 12.76
N TYR A 174 8.75 -16.43 11.43
CA TYR A 174 8.70 -17.64 10.60
C TYR A 174 10.10 -18.08 10.19
N LEU A 175 10.36 -19.39 10.29
CA LEU A 175 11.64 -19.95 9.88
C LEU A 175 11.84 -19.83 8.36
N PRO A 176 13.10 -19.85 7.86
CA PRO A 176 13.36 -19.75 6.43
C PRO A 176 12.71 -20.81 5.55
N ASP A 177 12.48 -22.00 6.09
CA ASP A 177 11.78 -23.09 5.39
C ASP A 177 10.26 -22.84 5.25
N GLU A 178 9.71 -21.86 5.98
CA GLU A 178 8.30 -21.47 5.96
C GLU A 178 8.08 -20.14 5.22
N ASN A 179 8.92 -19.14 5.48
CA ASN A 179 8.86 -17.82 4.86
C ASN A 179 9.76 -17.74 3.62
N PHE A 180 9.17 -18.02 2.45
CA PHE A 180 9.87 -17.98 1.16
C PHE A 180 10.40 -16.59 0.75
N LEU A 181 10.02 -15.52 1.46
CA LEU A 181 10.45 -14.15 1.22
C LEU A 181 11.57 -13.68 2.15
N ILE A 182 11.92 -14.46 3.19
CA ILE A 182 12.79 -13.99 4.26
C ILE A 182 14.18 -13.57 3.78
N HIS A 183 14.72 -14.24 2.75
CA HIS A 183 16.04 -13.93 2.20
C HIS A 183 16.04 -12.72 1.25
N LEU A 184 14.86 -12.26 0.83
CA LEU A 184 14.71 -11.12 -0.06
C LEU A 184 14.41 -9.84 0.72
N VAL A 185 13.51 -9.94 1.72
CA VAL A 185 12.95 -8.78 2.40
C VAL A 185 12.85 -8.93 3.92
N GLY A 186 13.37 -10.00 4.51
CA GLY A 186 13.35 -10.20 5.97
C GLY A 186 14.01 -9.05 6.72
N VAL A 187 13.36 -8.57 7.79
CA VAL A 187 13.88 -7.48 8.64
C VAL A 187 14.30 -8.08 9.98
N TYR A 188 15.60 -8.22 10.19
CA TYR A 188 16.18 -8.83 11.39
C TYR A 188 16.46 -7.78 12.47
N ASP A 189 16.48 -8.21 13.73
CA ASP A 189 16.58 -7.33 14.91
C ASP A 189 17.89 -6.53 14.96
N ASP A 190 18.95 -7.01 14.32
CA ASP A 190 20.25 -6.35 14.24
C ASP A 190 20.33 -5.28 13.14
N TYR A 191 19.28 -5.16 12.31
CA TYR A 191 19.26 -4.18 11.23
C TYR A 191 18.96 -2.77 11.75
N SER A 192 19.64 -1.79 11.17
CA SER A 192 19.31 -0.38 11.42
C SER A 192 17.88 -0.05 11.00
N VAL A 193 17.24 0.90 11.69
CA VAL A 193 15.87 1.38 11.35
C VAL A 193 15.75 1.76 9.87
N PHE A 194 16.75 2.44 9.31
CA PHE A 194 16.74 2.84 7.91
C PHE A 194 16.77 1.64 6.96
N TYR A 195 17.61 0.65 7.25
CA TYR A 195 17.72 -0.55 6.41
C TYR A 195 16.45 -1.42 6.51
N GLY A 196 15.89 -1.59 7.71
CA GLY A 196 14.59 -2.25 7.90
C GLY A 196 13.48 -1.55 7.11
N ALA A 197 13.42 -0.21 7.18
CA ALA A 197 12.46 0.58 6.41
C ALA A 197 12.68 0.43 4.89
N PHE A 198 13.93 0.39 4.43
CA PHE A 198 14.22 0.14 3.02
C PHE A 198 13.70 -1.22 2.55
N LEU A 199 13.95 -2.29 3.31
CA LEU A 199 13.46 -3.64 3.00
C LEU A 199 11.93 -3.74 3.05
N ALA A 200 11.29 -3.06 4.00
CA ALA A 200 9.83 -2.93 4.05
C ALA A 200 9.27 -2.22 2.82
N GLY A 201 9.91 -1.15 2.35
CA GLY A 201 9.55 -0.51 1.08
C GLY A 201 9.74 -1.44 -0.13
N CYS A 202 10.81 -2.24 -0.14
CA CYS A 202 11.04 -3.23 -1.19
C CYS A 202 10.00 -4.35 -1.20
N SER A 203 9.52 -4.81 -0.03
CA SER A 203 8.53 -5.90 0.06
C SER A 203 7.17 -5.47 -0.50
N THR A 204 6.67 -4.29 -0.12
CA THR A 204 5.41 -3.75 -0.65
C THR A 204 5.51 -3.46 -2.15
N ALA A 205 6.64 -2.91 -2.60
CA ALA A 205 6.92 -2.69 -4.02
C ALA A 205 6.89 -4.00 -4.83
N LEU A 206 7.56 -5.05 -4.32
CA LEU A 206 7.61 -6.36 -4.95
C LEU A 206 6.22 -7.00 -5.02
N GLY A 207 5.48 -7.01 -3.91
CA GLY A 207 4.15 -7.61 -3.85
C GLY A 207 3.15 -6.94 -4.79
N PHE A 208 3.15 -5.61 -4.84
CA PHE A 208 2.34 -4.88 -5.80
C PHE A 208 2.75 -5.18 -7.25
N ALA A 209 4.05 -5.18 -7.56
CA ALA A 209 4.53 -5.46 -8.90
C ALA A 209 4.13 -6.87 -9.38
N VAL A 210 4.21 -7.87 -8.50
CA VAL A 210 3.76 -9.24 -8.78
C VAL A 210 2.25 -9.28 -9.03
N ALA A 211 1.44 -8.76 -8.09
CA ALA A 211 -0.01 -8.77 -8.21
C ALA A 211 -0.49 -7.98 -9.44
N GLN A 212 0.07 -6.80 -9.67
CA GLN A 212 -0.28 -5.96 -10.82
C GLN A 212 0.18 -6.58 -12.14
N THR A 213 1.30 -7.31 -12.18
CA THR A 213 1.72 -8.04 -13.39
C THR A 213 0.69 -9.09 -13.78
N LEU A 214 0.15 -9.83 -12.81
CA LEU A 214 -0.94 -10.79 -13.07
C LEU A 214 -2.17 -10.08 -13.65
N PHE A 215 -2.55 -8.91 -13.11
CA PHE A 215 -3.65 -8.12 -13.65
C PHE A 215 -3.37 -7.60 -15.07
N ASN A 216 -2.17 -7.07 -15.31
CA ASN A 216 -1.75 -6.53 -16.61
C ASN A 216 -1.81 -7.58 -17.72
N ILE A 217 -1.47 -8.84 -17.40
CA ILE A 217 -1.48 -9.98 -18.33
C ILE A 217 -2.90 -10.56 -18.49
N SER A 218 -3.66 -10.66 -17.40
CA SER A 218 -4.94 -11.36 -17.40
C SER A 218 -6.12 -10.52 -17.90
N TYR A 219 -6.12 -9.21 -17.64
CA TYR A 219 -7.25 -8.35 -18.01
C TYR A 219 -7.16 -7.88 -19.47
N PRO A 220 -8.28 -7.92 -20.23
CA PRO A 220 -8.37 -7.27 -21.52
C PRO A 220 -8.03 -5.78 -21.44
N THR A 221 -7.60 -5.22 -22.57
CA THR A 221 -7.31 -3.78 -22.69
C THR A 221 -8.54 -2.92 -22.37
N GLY A 222 -8.39 -1.88 -21.55
CA GLY A 222 -9.48 -0.99 -21.11
C GLY A 222 -10.38 -1.57 -20.02
N LYS A 223 -9.97 -2.66 -19.36
CA LYS A 223 -10.72 -3.35 -18.30
C LYS A 223 -9.94 -3.46 -16.99
N CYS A 224 -8.63 -3.21 -17.00
CA CYS A 224 -7.83 -3.17 -15.79
C CYS A 224 -8.01 -1.80 -15.13
N TRP A 225 -7.90 -1.72 -13.80
CA TRP A 225 -8.04 -0.45 -13.08
C TRP A 225 -6.97 0.58 -13.46
N ILE A 226 -5.84 0.13 -14.01
CA ILE A 226 -4.68 0.96 -14.38
C ILE A 226 -4.75 1.52 -15.81
N ASP A 227 -5.80 1.19 -16.57
CA ASP A 227 -5.96 1.60 -17.98
C ASP A 227 -6.34 3.08 -18.16
#